data_AF-A0A2T4RXK4-F1
#
_entry.id   AF-A0A2T4RXK4-F1
#
_cell.length_a   1.000
_cell.length_b   1.000
_cell.length_c   1.000
_cell.angle_alpha   90.00
_cell.angle_beta   90.00
_cell.angle_gamma   90.00
#
_symmetry.space_group_name_H-M   'P 1'
#
loop_
_entity.id
_entity.type
_entity.pdbx_description
1 polymer ?
#
loop_
_entity_poly.entity_id
_entity_poly.type
_entity_poly.pdbx_seq_one_letter_code
_entity_poly.pdbx_strand_id
1 'polypeptide(L)'
;LSEVMTMFVCVIIWGLIGVLFTFAKIIYYKTDWSLLKTTLVHLVLCYVGFLPLAMLAGWFPLDLLNILVFTLIFLFIYGMIWIINYIKNKRLVNEINHKLK
;
A
#
# COMPACT_ATOMS: atom_id res chain seq x y z
N LEU A 1 -8.17 18.17 -22.59
CA LEU A 1 -9.20 17.95 -21.55
C LEU A 1 -9.63 19.32 -21.04
N SER A 2 -10.91 19.57 -20.75
CA SER A 2 -11.27 20.76 -19.97
C SER A 2 -10.72 20.62 -18.55
N GLU A 3 -10.44 21.73 -17.88
CA GLU A 3 -9.94 21.74 -16.49
C GLU A 3 -10.83 20.91 -15.56
N VAL A 4 -12.15 21.04 -15.74
CA VAL A 4 -13.17 20.28 -15.00
C VAL A 4 -12.99 18.77 -15.20
N MET A 5 -12.77 18.32 -16.43
CA MET A 5 -12.59 16.90 -16.72
C MET A 5 -11.28 16.35 -16.15
N THR A 6 -10.21 17.15 -16.11
CA THR A 6 -8.95 16.77 -15.46
C THR A 6 -9.14 16.58 -13.96
N MET A 7 -9.87 17.50 -13.33
CA MET A 7 -10.20 17.41 -11.91
C MET A 7 -11.02 16.14 -11.59
N PHE A 8 -12.01 15.80 -12.43
CA PHE A 8 -12.77 14.55 -12.26
C PHE A 8 -11.88 13.30 -12.34
N VAL A 9 -10.97 13.23 -13.32
CA VAL A 9 -10.03 12.11 -13.46
C VAL A 9 -9.13 12.01 -12.23
N CYS A 10 -8.59 13.14 -11.75
CA CYS A 10 -7.78 13.17 -10.52
C CYS A 10 -8.58 12.63 -9.32
N VAL A 11 -9.79 13.12 -9.09
CA VAL A 11 -10.64 12.68 -7.96
C VAL A 11 -10.89 11.17 -8.01
N ILE A 12 -11.18 10.62 -9.19
CA ILE A 12 -11.40 9.17 -9.36
C ILE A 12 -10.13 8.39 -9.03
N ILE A 13 -8.98 8.79 -9.57
CA ILE A 13 -7.71 8.10 -9.33
C ILE A 13 -7.35 8.12 -7.84
N TRP A 14 -7.41 9.28 -7.20
CA TRP A 14 -7.13 9.42 -5.76
C TRP A 14 -8.11 8.61 -4.91
N GLY A 15 -9.39 8.59 -5.28
CA GLY A 15 -10.41 7.75 -4.64
C GLY A 15 -10.09 6.26 -4.75
N LEU A 16 -9.72 5.78 -5.95
CA LEU A 16 -9.35 4.38 -6.18
C LEU A 16 -8.10 3.98 -5.40
N ILE A 17 -7.11 4.87 -5.29
CA ILE A 17 -5.93 4.64 -4.45
C ILE A 17 -6.36 4.42 -2.98
N GLY A 18 -7.23 5.29 -2.45
CA GLY A 18 -7.75 5.15 -1.08
C GLY A 18 -8.52 3.84 -0.85
N VAL A 19 -9.38 3.46 -1.81
CA VAL A 19 -10.13 2.20 -1.77
C VAL A 19 -9.18 1.00 -1.80
N LEU A 20 -8.18 1.00 -2.69
CA LEU A 20 -7.20 -0.07 -2.82
C LEU A 20 -6.47 -0.34 -1.49
N PHE A 21 -5.89 0.69 -0.88
CA PHE A 21 -5.15 0.54 0.38
C PHE A 21 -6.07 0.19 1.56
N THR A 22 -7.33 0.62 1.53
CA THR A 22 -8.31 0.24 2.54
C THR A 22 -8.70 -1.22 2.43
N PHE A 23 -8.97 -1.68 1.21
CA PHE A 23 -9.34 -3.06 0.93
C PHE A 23 -8.18 -4.03 1.18
N ALA A 24 -6.96 -3.66 0.81
CA ALA A 24 -5.78 -4.48 1.03
C ALA A 24 -5.57 -4.84 2.51
N LYS A 25 -5.91 -3.93 3.44
CA LYS A 25 -5.81 -4.20 4.89
C LYS A 25 -6.62 -5.42 5.34
N ILE A 26 -7.66 -5.83 4.60
CA ILE A 26 -8.47 -7.00 4.94
C ILE A 26 -7.62 -8.28 5.03
N ILE A 27 -6.51 -8.36 4.28
CA ILE A 27 -5.56 -9.47 4.32
C ILE A 27 -5.04 -9.73 5.75
N TYR A 28 -4.88 -8.69 6.57
CA TYR A 28 -4.41 -8.84 7.95
C TYR A 28 -5.43 -9.45 8.92
N TYR A 29 -6.71 -9.59 8.54
CA TYR A 29 -7.70 -10.30 9.35
C TYR A 29 -7.67 -11.83 9.15
N LYS A 30 -6.90 -12.32 8.18
CA LYS A 30 -6.73 -13.77 7.97
C LYS A 30 -5.74 -14.33 9.02
N THR A 31 -6.28 -14.92 10.08
CA THR A 31 -5.53 -15.43 11.25
C THR A 31 -4.66 -16.66 10.95
N ASP A 32 -4.97 -17.40 9.89
CA ASP A 32 -4.30 -18.67 9.60
C ASP A 32 -2.96 -18.50 8.86
N TRP A 33 -2.62 -17.28 8.44
CA TRP A 33 -1.42 -16.98 7.67
C TRP A 33 -0.28 -16.50 8.56
N SER A 34 0.95 -16.92 8.22
CA SER A 34 2.14 -16.35 8.86
C SER A 34 2.28 -14.87 8.48
N LEU A 35 2.85 -14.08 9.38
CA LEU A 35 3.04 -12.64 9.17
C LEU A 35 3.77 -12.33 7.85
N LEU A 36 4.75 -13.14 7.47
CA LEU A 36 5.49 -12.99 6.21
C LEU A 36 4.58 -13.24 4.99
N LYS A 37 3.78 -14.31 4.99
CA LYS A 37 2.84 -14.60 3.91
C LYS A 37 1.83 -13.47 3.74
N THR A 38 1.22 -13.02 4.83
CA THR A 38 0.29 -11.89 4.86
C THR A 38 0.93 -10.61 4.32
N THR A 39 2.15 -10.28 4.76
CA THR A 39 2.88 -9.08 4.31
C THR A 39 3.23 -9.14 2.82
N LEU A 40 3.66 -10.30 2.31
CA LEU A 40 4.00 -10.48 0.90
C LEU A 40 2.76 -10.35 0.01
N VAL A 41 1.65 -11.00 0.37
CA VAL A 41 0.40 -10.90 -0.40
C VAL A 41 -0.12 -9.46 -0.37
N HIS A 42 -0.08 -8.80 0.79
CA HIS A 42 -0.46 -7.39 0.91
C HIS A 42 0.43 -6.48 0.04
N LEU A 43 1.75 -6.69 0.05
CA LEU A 43 2.70 -5.94 -0.77
C LEU A 43 2.41 -6.11 -2.26
N VAL A 44 2.22 -7.35 -2.73
CA VAL A 44 1.91 -7.64 -4.13
C VAL A 44 0.57 -7.02 -4.53
N LEU A 45 -0.47 -7.14 -3.71
CA LEU A 45 -1.78 -6.53 -3.99
C LEU A 45 -1.69 -5.01 -4.08
N CYS A 46 -1.00 -4.37 -3.13
CA CYS A 46 -0.81 -2.92 -3.15
C CYS A 46 -0.01 -2.49 -4.38
N TYR A 47 1.07 -3.17 -4.71
CA TYR A 47 1.93 -2.81 -5.85
C TYR A 47 1.19 -2.98 -7.18
N VAL A 48 0.58 -4.16 -7.41
CA VAL A 48 -0.17 -4.46 -8.64
C VAL A 48 -1.41 -3.58 -8.79
N GLY A 49 -2.05 -3.17 -7.70
CA GLY A 49 -3.16 -2.21 -7.77
C GLY A 49 -2.71 -0.78 -7.99
N PHE A 50 -1.60 -0.36 -7.37
CA PHE A 50 -1.15 1.04 -7.41
C PHE A 50 -0.40 1.38 -8.69
N LEU A 51 0.36 0.43 -9.24
CA LEU A 51 1.16 0.63 -10.45
C LEU A 51 0.29 1.04 -11.66
N PRO A 52 -0.82 0.35 -12.01
CA PRO A 52 -1.73 0.78 -13.07
C PRO A 52 -2.38 2.13 -12.80
N LEU A 53 -2.74 2.43 -11.54
CA LEU A 53 -3.32 3.72 -11.18
C LEU A 53 -2.31 4.87 -11.40
N ALA A 54 -1.04 4.66 -11.06
CA ALA A 54 0.03 5.62 -11.32
C ALA A 54 0.32 5.80 -12.82
N MET A 55 0.23 4.72 -13.61
CA MET A 55 0.33 4.78 -15.06
C MET A 55 -0.84 5.57 -15.68
N LEU A 56 -2.07 5.30 -15.24
CA LEU A 56 -3.27 6.03 -15.69
C LEU A 56 -3.24 7.51 -15.29
N ALA A 57 -2.59 7.83 -14.17
CA ALA A 57 -2.37 9.20 -13.72
C ALA A 57 -1.28 9.94 -14.52
N GLY A 58 -0.51 9.23 -15.34
CA GLY A 58 0.59 9.80 -16.12
C GLY A 58 1.73 10.34 -15.26
N TRP A 59 1.97 9.78 -14.07
CA TRP A 59 2.99 10.28 -13.14
C TRP A 59 4.42 10.10 -13.63
N PHE A 60 4.67 9.09 -14.47
CA PHE A 60 5.98 8.82 -15.05
C PHE A 60 5.85 8.22 -16.46
N PRO A 61 6.87 8.37 -17.31
CA PRO A 61 6.88 7.76 -18.64
C PRO A 61 6.95 6.23 -18.56
N LEU A 62 6.31 5.52 -19.50
CA LEU A 62 6.19 4.06 -19.48
C LEU A 62 7.43 3.32 -20.00
N ASP A 63 8.62 3.74 -19.59
CA ASP A 63 9.87 3.04 -19.85
C ASP A 63 10.33 2.22 -18.63
N LEU A 64 11.17 1.22 -18.90
CA LEU A 64 11.61 0.25 -17.90
C LEU A 64 12.36 0.91 -16.72
N LEU A 65 13.13 1.97 -17.00
CA LEU A 65 13.91 2.67 -15.98
C LEU A 65 12.99 3.42 -15.02
N ASN A 66 12.01 4.15 -15.53
CA ASN A 66 11.04 4.85 -14.70
C ASN A 66 10.18 3.90 -13.86
N ILE A 67 9.77 2.76 -14.43
CA ILE A 67 9.06 1.70 -13.67
C ILE A 67 9.94 1.16 -12.54
N LEU A 68 11.23 0.91 -12.79
CA LEU A 68 12.16 0.42 -11.78
C LEU A 68 12.34 1.44 -10.64
N VAL A 69 12.55 2.72 -10.98
CA VAL A 69 12.69 3.80 -10.00
C VAL A 69 11.43 3.94 -9.16
N PHE A 70 10.25 3.95 -9.79
CA PHE A 70 8.96 3.96 -9.10
C PHE A 70 8.82 2.77 -8.14
N THR A 71 9.21 1.58 -8.59
CA THR A 71 9.15 0.35 -7.78
C THR A 71 10.06 0.44 -6.56
N LEU A 72 11.29 0.95 -6.71
CA LEU A 72 12.20 1.13 -5.59
C LEU A 72 11.65 2.13 -4.55
N ILE A 73 11.11 3.26 -5.01
CA ILE A 73 10.48 4.27 -4.15
C ILE A 73 9.27 3.66 -3.41
N PHE A 74 8.42 2.93 -4.12
CA PHE A 74 7.27 2.25 -3.53
C PHE A 74 7.69 1.25 -2.45
N LEU A 75 8.68 0.39 -2.74
CA LEU A 75 9.18 -0.61 -1.79
C LEU A 75 9.79 0.04 -0.55
N PHE A 76 10.53 1.14 -0.73
CA PHE A 76 11.12 1.89 0.37
C PHE A 76 10.05 2.47 1.29
N ILE A 77 9.07 3.19 0.74
CA ILE A 77 7.97 3.80 1.52
C ILE A 77 7.13 2.71 2.19
N TYR A 78 6.78 1.65 1.47
CA TYR A 78 6.03 0.52 2.01
C TYR A 78 6.78 -0.11 3.20
N GLY A 79 8.08 -0.36 3.04
CA GLY A 79 8.94 -0.91 4.08
C GLY A 79 8.95 -0.04 5.34
N MET A 80 9.10 1.29 5.19
CA MET A 80 9.05 2.22 6.32
C MET A 80 7.71 2.15 7.07
N ILE A 81 6.59 2.22 6.34
CA ILE A 81 5.25 2.15 6.93
C ILE A 81 5.05 0.81 7.65
N TRP A 82 5.48 -0.29 7.03
CA TRP A 82 5.38 -1.62 7.61
C TRP A 82 6.20 -1.74 8.91
N ILE A 83 7.45 -1.25 8.94
CA ILE A 83 8.30 -1.27 10.14
C ILE A 83 7.64 -0.49 11.28
N ILE A 84 7.13 0.71 11.01
CA ILE A 84 6.45 1.54 12.02
C ILE A 84 5.24 0.79 12.58
N ASN A 85 4.41 0.22 11.72
CA ASN A 85 3.23 -0.53 12.15
C ASN A 85 3.60 -1.81 12.92
N TYR A 86 4.64 -2.52 12.49
CA TYR A 86 5.13 -3.71 13.17
C TYR A 86 5.60 -3.39 14.59
N ILE A 87 6.39 -2.33 14.77
CA ILE A 87 6.87 -1.92 16.10
C ILE A 87 5.68 -1.53 17.00
N LYS A 88 4.73 -0.75 16.47
CA LYS A 88 3.51 -0.35 17.21
C LYS A 88 2.69 -1.55 17.66
N ASN A 89 2.41 -2.48 16.74
CA ASN A 89 1.64 -3.68 17.03
C ASN A 89 2.35 -4.61 18.01
N LYS A 90 3.67 -4.76 17.88
CA LYS A 90 4.47 -5.55 18.81
C LYS A 90 4.45 -4.98 20.23
N ARG A 91 4.52 -3.65 20.37
CA ARG A 91 4.40 -2.97 21.68
C ARG A 91 3.02 -3.21 22.29
N LEU A 92 1.95 -3.05 21.51
CA LEU A 92 0.58 -3.29 21.95
C LEU A 92 0.38 -4.73 22.46
N VAL A 93 0.88 -5.73 21.73
CA VAL A 93 0.81 -7.14 22.16
C VAL A 93 1.57 -7.36 23.47
N ASN A 94 2.76 -6.77 23.62
CA ASN A 94 3.54 -6.90 24.86
C ASN A 94 2.83 -6.24 26.05
N GLU A 95 2.20 -5.07 25.86
CA GLU A 95 1.42 -4.40 26.90
C GLU A 95 0.20 -5.24 27.33
N ILE A 96 -0.51 -5.84 26.38
CA ILE A 96 -1.62 -6.76 26.68
C ILE A 96 -1.11 -7.97 27.47
N ASN A 97 -0.04 -8.61 27.03
CA ASN A 97 0.55 -9.77 27.72
C ASN A 97 1.03 -9.42 29.14
N HIS A 98 1.54 -8.21 29.35
CA HIS A 98 1.95 -7.74 30.68
C HIS A 98 0.75 -7.46 31.60
N LYS A 99 -0.40 -7.06 31.07
CA LYS A 99 -1.64 -6.85 31.86
C LYS A 99 -2.35 -8.14 32.23
N LEU A 100 -2.11 -9.22 31.48
CA LEU A 100 -2.68 -10.55 31.71
C LEU A 100 -1.82 -11.42 32.63
N LYS A 101 -0.64 -10.93 33.01
CA LYS A 101 0.28 -11.59 33.93
C LYS A 101 0.14 -10.98 35.33
#